data_AF-A0AA92SXS0-F1
#
_entry.id   AF-A0AA92SXS0-F1
#
_cell.length_a   1.000
_cell.length_b   1.000
_cell.length_c   1.000
_cell.angle_alpha   90.00
_cell.angle_beta   90.00
_cell.angle_gamma   90.00
#
_symmetry.space_group_name_H-M   'P 1'
#
loop_
_entity.id
_entity.type
_entity.pdbx_description
1 polymer ?
#
loop_
_entity_poly.entity_id
_entity_poly.type
_entity_poly.pdbx_seq_one_letter_code
_entity_poly.pdbx_strand_id
1 'polypeptide(L)'
;MRERIFYYYTQTYNSNPLIDGVSLDYIEPFVTYFFKTQTFTNYKSAIDAKHPVMTDVNSQIESSAHNVLCVGYNSNTGAAIYMDPELACMYSVNAGYFLQDYNIVLTGIK
;
A
#
# COMPACT_ATOMS: atom_id res chain seq x y z
N MET A 1 -5.60 -0.78 18.00
CA MET A 1 -4.62 -0.84 16.89
C MET A 1 -4.25 0.56 16.41
N ARG A 2 -5.23 1.39 16.02
CA ARG A 2 -5.06 2.78 15.57
C ARG A 2 -4.09 3.63 16.42
N GLU A 3 -4.32 3.73 17.73
CA GLU A 3 -3.49 4.57 18.63
C GLU A 3 -2.03 4.11 18.72
N ARG A 4 -1.77 2.80 18.64
CA ARG A 4 -0.41 2.24 18.69
C ARG A 4 0.38 2.56 17.42
N ILE A 5 -0.29 2.56 16.26
CA ILE A 5 0.31 2.91 14.97
C ILE A 5 0.78 4.37 15.00
N PHE A 6 -0.09 5.28 15.42
CA PHE A 6 0.24 6.71 15.53
C PHE A 6 1.37 6.98 16.51
N TYR A 7 1.26 6.43 17.71
CA TYR A 7 2.27 6.61 18.74
C TYR A 7 3.64 6.10 18.27
N TYR A 8 3.70 4.90 17.69
CA TYR A 8 4.95 4.34 17.16
C TYR A 8 5.58 5.23 16.09
N TYR A 9 4.80 5.68 15.10
CA TYR A 9 5.32 6.51 14.02
C TYR A 9 5.91 7.83 14.57
N THR A 10 5.18 8.51 15.44
CA THR A 10 5.61 9.78 16.01
C THR A 10 6.84 9.64 16.90
N GLN A 11 6.94 8.59 17.71
CA GLN A 11 8.13 8.36 18.54
C GLN A 11 9.36 7.93 17.71
N THR A 12 9.16 7.18 16.63
CA THR A 12 10.27 6.62 15.84
C THR A 12 10.81 7.62 14.82
N TYR A 13 9.93 8.39 14.18
CA TYR A 13 10.28 9.25 13.04
C TYR A 13 10.10 10.74 13.32
N ASN A 14 9.66 11.12 14.53
CA ASN A 14 9.44 12.52 14.93
C ASN A 14 8.54 13.30 13.95
N SER A 15 7.49 12.64 13.44
CA SER A 15 6.50 13.22 12.52
C SER A 15 5.09 12.76 12.89
N ASN A 16 4.06 13.52 12.50
CA ASN A 16 2.67 13.19 12.76
C ASN A 16 2.01 12.69 11.47
N PRO A 17 1.72 11.39 11.33
CA PRO A 17 1.22 10.86 10.07
C PRO A 17 -0.25 11.19 9.82
N LEU A 18 -0.94 11.82 10.78
CA LEU A 18 -2.27 12.41 10.56
C LEU A 18 -2.22 13.77 9.84
N ILE A 19 -1.05 14.42 9.85
CA ILE A 19 -0.83 15.74 9.26
C ILE A 19 0.05 15.61 8.02
N ASP A 20 1.18 14.90 8.16
CA ASP A 20 2.24 14.84 7.16
C ASP A 20 2.14 13.60 6.25
N GLY A 21 1.24 12.66 6.57
CA GLY A 21 1.23 11.34 5.95
C GLY A 21 2.44 10.50 6.36
N VAL A 22 2.81 9.52 5.53
CA VAL A 22 3.97 8.64 5.76
C VAL A 22 5.00 8.87 4.67
N SER A 23 6.20 9.28 5.05
CA SER A 23 7.34 9.42 4.12
C SER A 23 7.69 8.11 3.43
N LEU A 24 8.08 8.18 2.15
CA LEU A 24 8.60 7.04 1.38
C LEU A 24 9.80 6.38 2.07
N ASP A 25 10.69 7.15 2.68
CA ASP A 25 11.86 6.64 3.41
C ASP A 25 11.47 5.73 4.59
N TYR A 26 10.25 5.92 5.13
CA TYR A 26 9.80 5.26 6.35
C TYR A 26 8.69 4.23 6.10
N ILE A 27 8.11 4.15 4.89
CA ILE A 27 6.91 3.35 4.66
C ILE A 27 7.18 1.85 4.83
N GLU A 28 8.26 1.34 4.27
CA GLU A 28 8.64 -0.06 4.40
C GLU A 28 9.00 -0.46 5.84
N PRO A 29 9.92 0.22 6.56
CA PRO A 29 10.21 -0.12 7.95
C PRO A 29 9.01 0.06 8.88
N PHE A 30 8.11 1.02 8.59
CA PHE A 30 6.88 1.21 9.33
C PHE A 30 5.88 0.06 9.12
N VAL A 31 5.60 -0.30 7.87
CA VAL A 31 4.63 -1.38 7.56
C VAL A 31 5.16 -2.72 8.08
N THR A 32 6.44 -3.01 7.86
CA THR A 32 7.06 -4.26 8.32
C THR A 32 7.15 -4.37 9.85
N TYR A 33 7.07 -3.26 10.60
CA TYR A 33 6.97 -3.32 12.06
C TYR A 33 5.66 -3.97 12.53
N PHE A 34 4.53 -3.66 11.87
CA PHE A 34 3.20 -4.13 12.25
C PHE A 34 2.71 -5.35 11.46
N PHE A 35 3.24 -5.57 10.27
CA PHE A 35 2.80 -6.62 9.37
C PHE A 35 3.94 -7.59 9.05
N LYS A 36 3.58 -8.85 8.84
CA LYS A 36 4.43 -9.82 8.14
C LYS A 36 4.36 -9.49 6.66
N THR A 37 5.51 -9.48 6.00
CA THR A 37 5.63 -9.17 4.58
C THR A 37 6.41 -10.25 3.86
N GLN A 38 6.35 -10.24 2.53
CA GLN A 38 7.17 -11.09 1.67
C GLN A 38 7.65 -10.31 0.44
N THR A 39 8.62 -10.88 -0.27
CA THR A 39 9.11 -10.32 -1.53
C THR A 39 7.98 -10.23 -2.56
N PHE A 40 7.89 -9.07 -3.22
CA PHE A 40 6.98 -8.86 -4.34
C PHE A 40 7.62 -9.39 -5.64
N THR A 41 6.86 -10.21 -6.37
CA THR A 41 7.24 -10.66 -7.73
C THR A 41 6.33 -10.01 -8.77
N ASN A 42 5.02 -10.15 -8.60
CA ASN A 42 3.99 -9.46 -9.37
C ASN A 42 2.65 -9.56 -8.63
N TYR A 43 1.71 -8.66 -8.96
CA TYR A 43 0.39 -8.63 -8.33
C TYR A 43 -0.34 -9.97 -8.42
N LYS A 44 -0.36 -10.62 -9.59
CA LYS A 44 -1.07 -11.90 -9.79
C LYS A 44 -0.60 -12.97 -8.79
N SER A 45 0.72 -13.17 -8.66
CA SER A 45 1.29 -14.17 -7.76
C SER A 45 0.99 -13.90 -6.29
N ALA A 46 1.02 -12.64 -5.85
CA ALA A 46 0.66 -12.26 -4.49
C ALA A 46 -0.82 -12.53 -4.21
N ILE A 47 -1.71 -12.12 -5.13
CA ILE A 47 -3.15 -12.34 -5.01
C ILE A 47 -3.51 -13.84 -5.08
N ASP A 48 -2.85 -14.63 -5.93
CA ASP A 48 -3.03 -16.09 -6.00
C ASP A 48 -2.67 -16.74 -4.65
N ALA A 49 -1.61 -16.24 -3.99
CA ALA A 49 -1.21 -16.62 -2.63
C ALA A 49 -2.12 -16.06 -1.52
N LYS A 50 -3.20 -15.33 -1.88
CA LYS A 50 -4.18 -14.70 -0.97
C LYS A 50 -3.60 -13.55 -0.15
N HIS A 51 -2.66 -12.80 -0.71
CA HIS A 51 -1.97 -11.72 -0.02
C HIS A 51 -2.14 -10.41 -0.79
N PRO A 52 -2.77 -9.38 -0.19
CA PRO A 52 -2.89 -8.08 -0.85
C PRO A 52 -1.53 -7.38 -0.92
N VAL A 53 -1.41 -6.45 -1.85
CA VAL A 53 -0.19 -5.66 -2.07
C VAL A 53 -0.49 -4.19 -1.82
N MET A 54 0.22 -3.60 -0.86
CA MET A 54 0.20 -2.18 -0.60
C MET A 54 1.19 -1.48 -1.54
N THR A 55 0.71 -0.48 -2.29
CA THR A 55 1.48 0.26 -3.30
C THR A 55 0.88 1.67 -3.44
N ASP A 56 1.24 2.41 -4.49
CA ASP A 56 0.86 3.81 -4.68
C ASP A 56 0.50 4.19 -6.12
N VAL A 57 -0.26 5.27 -6.21
CA VAL A 57 -0.75 5.90 -7.44
C VAL A 57 -0.62 7.43 -7.33
N ASN A 58 -0.78 8.15 -8.43
CA ASN A 58 -0.95 9.60 -8.37
C ASN A 58 -2.25 9.96 -7.63
N SER A 59 -2.17 10.90 -6.69
CA SER A 59 -3.34 11.41 -5.96
C SER A 59 -4.20 12.33 -6.83
N GLN A 60 -5.45 12.59 -6.41
CA GLN A 60 -6.20 13.74 -6.94
C GLN A 60 -5.68 15.08 -6.42
N ILE A 61 -4.86 15.05 -5.36
CA ILE A 61 -4.13 16.21 -4.85
C ILE A 61 -2.90 16.44 -5.74
N GLU A 62 -2.76 17.67 -6.23
CA GLU A 62 -1.66 18.06 -7.11
C GLU A 62 -0.29 17.81 -6.47
N SER A 63 0.63 17.23 -7.24
CA SER A 63 2.00 16.90 -6.79
C SER A 63 2.08 15.97 -5.58
N SER A 64 1.10 15.06 -5.42
CA SER A 64 1.04 14.09 -4.33
C SER A 64 0.90 12.65 -4.84
N ALA A 65 1.54 11.71 -4.14
CA ALA A 65 1.31 10.28 -4.29
C ALA A 65 0.31 9.79 -3.24
N HIS A 66 -0.38 8.68 -3.53
CA HIS A 66 -1.46 8.16 -2.70
C HIS A 66 -1.35 6.65 -2.51
N ASN A 67 -1.47 6.21 -1.25
CA ASN A 67 -1.40 4.80 -0.91
C ASN A 67 -2.70 4.06 -1.26
N VAL A 68 -2.54 2.91 -1.89
CA VAL A 68 -3.65 2.03 -2.28
C VAL A 68 -3.35 0.57 -1.92
N LEU A 69 -4.41 -0.25 -1.94
CA LEU A 69 -4.30 -1.69 -1.69
C LEU A 69 -4.77 -2.48 -2.91
N CYS A 70 -3.86 -3.16 -3.59
CA CYS A 70 -4.20 -4.17 -4.59
C CYS A 70 -4.72 -5.43 -3.89
N VAL A 71 -5.96 -5.82 -4.22
CA VAL A 71 -6.71 -6.89 -3.54
C VAL A 71 -7.16 -8.00 -4.50
N GLY A 72 -7.01 -7.80 -5.80
CA GLY A 72 -7.47 -8.74 -6.81
C GLY A 72 -6.79 -8.55 -8.15
N TYR A 73 -7.19 -9.36 -9.13
CA TYR A 73 -6.92 -9.10 -10.53
C TYR A 73 -8.08 -9.59 -11.40
N ASN A 74 -8.26 -8.98 -12.56
CA ASN A 74 -9.19 -9.44 -13.58
C ASN A 74 -8.61 -10.71 -14.25
N SER A 75 -9.29 -11.84 -14.13
CA SER A 75 -8.79 -13.13 -14.63
C SER A 75 -8.59 -13.20 -16.14
N ASN A 76 -9.30 -12.36 -16.90
CA ASN A 76 -9.25 -12.36 -18.36
C ASN A 76 -8.11 -11.49 -18.89
N THR A 77 -7.81 -10.37 -18.23
CA THR A 77 -6.83 -9.38 -18.70
C THR A 77 -5.53 -9.37 -17.88
N GLY A 78 -5.53 -9.94 -16.68
CA GLY A 78 -4.43 -9.82 -15.73
C GLY A 78 -4.31 -8.44 -15.07
N ALA A 79 -5.22 -7.51 -15.35
CA ALA A 79 -5.23 -6.18 -14.73
C ALA A 79 -5.44 -6.28 -13.22
N ALA A 80 -4.64 -5.55 -12.44
CA ALA A 80 -4.74 -5.48 -11.00
C ALA A 80 -6.03 -4.75 -10.58
N ILE A 81 -6.67 -5.24 -9.52
CA ILE A 81 -7.83 -4.60 -8.90
C ILE A 81 -7.38 -4.02 -7.57
N TYR A 82 -7.49 -2.70 -7.40
CA TYR A 82 -7.11 -2.01 -6.17
C TYR A 82 -8.26 -1.25 -5.54
N MET A 83 -8.18 -1.09 -4.22
CA MET A 83 -9.04 -0.23 -3.41
C MET A 83 -8.35 1.12 -3.22
N ASP A 84 -9.07 2.18 -3.56
CA ASP A 84 -8.62 3.55 -3.40
C ASP A 84 -9.33 4.21 -2.21
N PRO A 85 -8.63 4.50 -1.10
CA PRO A 85 -9.23 5.18 0.04
C PRO A 85 -9.49 6.68 -0.17
N GLU A 86 -8.87 7.33 -1.16
CA GLU A 86 -9.12 8.75 -1.49
C GLU A 86 -10.47 8.87 -2.22
N LEU A 87 -10.75 7.93 -3.12
CA LEU A 87 -11.96 7.92 -3.95
C LEU A 87 -13.09 7.03 -3.39
N ALA A 88 -12.82 6.28 -2.33
CA ALA A 88 -13.73 5.27 -1.76
C ALA A 88 -14.27 4.29 -2.82
N CYS A 89 -13.44 3.95 -3.82
CA CYS A 89 -13.80 3.18 -5.00
C CYS A 89 -12.80 2.04 -5.26
N MET A 90 -13.21 1.08 -6.09
CA MET A 90 -12.33 0.04 -6.62
C MET A 90 -12.12 0.23 -8.12
N TYR A 91 -10.89 0.05 -8.57
CA TYR A 91 -10.52 0.21 -9.97
C TYR A 91 -9.75 -1.01 -10.47
N SER A 92 -9.83 -1.25 -11.78
CA SER A 92 -9.07 -2.29 -12.48
C SER A 92 -8.11 -1.65 -13.46
N VAL A 93 -6.80 -1.81 -13.24
CA VAL A 93 -5.74 -1.13 -14.01
C VAL A 93 -4.60 -2.07 -14.36
N ASN A 94 -3.87 -1.77 -15.43
CA ASN A 94 -2.63 -2.49 -15.74
C ASN A 94 -1.54 -2.14 -14.72
N ALA A 95 -0.58 -3.04 -14.49
CA ALA A 95 0.46 -2.86 -13.48
C ALA A 95 1.29 -1.57 -13.65
N GLY A 96 1.47 -1.08 -14.89
CA GLY A 96 2.19 0.18 -15.16
C GLY A 96 1.42 1.45 -14.80
N TYR A 97 0.19 1.35 -14.28
CA TYR A 97 -0.55 2.50 -13.75
C TYR A 97 -0.06 2.91 -12.35
N PHE A 98 0.37 1.94 -11.54
CA PHE A 98 0.94 2.22 -10.23
C PHE A 98 2.28 2.95 -10.38
N LEU A 99 2.59 3.86 -9.46
CA LEU A 99 3.89 4.52 -9.40
C LEU A 99 4.99 3.53 -9.04
N GLN A 100 4.66 2.56 -8.18
CA GLN A 100 5.55 1.50 -7.73
C GLN A 100 6.77 2.02 -6.96
N ASP A 101 6.64 3.15 -6.27
CA ASP A 101 7.69 3.61 -5.34
C ASP A 101 7.89 2.57 -4.22
N TYR A 102 6.85 1.79 -3.92
CA TYR A 102 6.93 0.57 -3.12
C TYR A 102 5.88 -0.47 -3.55
N ASN A 103 6.18 -1.74 -3.30
CA ASN A 103 5.26 -2.86 -3.44
C ASN A 103 5.40 -3.80 -2.24
N ILE A 104 4.54 -3.65 -1.24
CA ILE A 104 4.64 -4.39 0.02
C ILE A 104 3.54 -5.44 0.06
N VAL A 105 3.91 -6.72 -0.08
CA VAL A 105 2.97 -7.84 0.05
C VAL A 105 2.68 -8.08 1.52
N LEU A 106 1.41 -8.02 1.93
CA LEU A 106 0.98 -8.19 3.32
C LEU A 106 0.52 -9.63 3.56
N THR A 107 1.19 -10.36 4.44
CA THR A 107 0.93 -11.80 4.68
C THR A 107 0.31 -12.09 6.04
N GLY A 108 0.24 -11.09 6.91
CA GLY A 108 -0.40 -11.18 8.22
C GLY A 108 -0.06 -10.03 9.14
N ILE A 109 -0.70 -9.97 10.31
CA ILE A 109 -0.44 -8.99 11.36
C ILE A 109 0.61 -9.59 12.33
N LYS A 110 1.44 -8.73 12.94
CA LYS A 110 2.35 -9.08 14.03
C LYS A 110 1.73 -8.82 15.40
#